data_AF-A0A7C3GEQ2-F1
#
_entry.id   AF-A0A7C3GEQ2-F1
#
_cell.length_a   1.000
_cell.length_b   1.000
_cell.length_c   1.000
_cell.angle_alpha   90.00
_cell.angle_beta   90.00
_cell.angle_gamma   90.00
#
_symmetry.space_group_name_H-M   'P 1'
#
loop_
_entity.id
_entity.type
_entity.pdbx_description
1 polymer ?
#
loop_
_entity_poly.entity_id
_entity_poly.type
_entity_poly.pdbx_seq_one_letter_code
_entity_poly.pdbx_strand_id
1 'polypeptide(L)'
;MNDLNNLEIGKTPIAKIQINIYGKLRKRLPLTREVGTRGVIEMEVPVGETLENVLQRIGVSKDDLYTIFLNNQLLTTKNAMAEHLGYQQYCENCHNWELCVTMNDGDVVALFGLDMATLVI
;
A
#
# COMPACT_ATOMS: atom_id res chain seq x y z
N MET A 1 13.45 22.79 43.95
CA MET A 1 14.13 23.10 42.69
C MET A 1 14.86 21.84 42.27
N ASN A 2 14.27 21.09 41.34
CA ASN A 2 14.92 20.49 40.16
C ASN A 2 14.06 19.35 39.62
N ASP A 3 13.43 19.70 38.50
CA ASP A 3 13.40 18.91 37.27
C ASP A 3 12.46 17.72 37.22
N LEU A 4 11.19 18.09 37.05
CA LEU A 4 10.25 17.45 36.12
C LEU A 4 10.87 17.37 34.71
N ASN A 5 11.81 16.46 34.50
CA ASN A 5 12.26 16.11 33.16
C ASN A 5 11.21 15.17 32.53
N ASN A 6 10.27 15.82 31.85
CA ASN A 6 9.59 15.37 30.65
C ASN A 6 9.46 13.85 30.47
N LEU A 7 8.30 13.31 30.88
CA LEU A 7 7.69 12.20 30.15
C LEU A 7 7.51 12.66 28.70
N GLU A 8 8.41 12.24 27.81
CA GLU A 8 8.08 12.20 26.39
C GLU A 8 6.90 11.23 26.24
N ILE A 9 5.70 11.80 26.10
CA ILE A 9 4.48 11.06 25.77
C ILE A 9 4.81 10.24 24.51
N GLY A 10 4.71 8.92 24.64
CA GLY A 10 5.19 7.95 23.66
C GLY A 10 4.76 8.30 22.23
N LYS A 11 5.72 8.75 21.43
CA LYS A 11 5.52 8.91 19.99
C LYS A 11 5.32 7.51 19.41
N THR A 12 4.17 7.27 18.79
CA THR A 12 3.98 6.07 17.99
C THR A 12 5.09 6.04 16.93
N PRO A 13 5.87 4.94 16.84
CA PRO A 13 6.92 4.83 15.83
C PRO A 13 6.33 5.07 14.45
N ILE A 14 7.08 5.76 13.59
CA ILE A 14 6.66 6.08 12.22
C ILE A 14 7.49 5.25 11.25
N ALA A 15 6.82 4.70 10.24
CA ALA A 15 7.39 4.05 9.07
C ALA A 15 7.22 4.94 7.84
N LYS A 16 8.23 4.99 6.99
CA LYS A 16 8.18 5.65 5.68
C LYS A 16 7.92 4.59 4.61
N ILE A 17 6.85 4.78 3.85
CA ILE A 17 6.44 3.84 2.80
C ILE A 17 6.27 4.56 1.47
N GLN A 18 6.28 3.77 0.40
CA GLN A 18 6.03 4.24 -0.96
C GLN A 18 4.84 3.51 -1.58
N ILE A 19 3.92 4.24 -2.21
CA ILE A 19 2.78 3.70 -2.93
C ILE A 19 2.88 4.09 -4.41
N ASN A 20 3.10 3.09 -5.25
CA ASN A 20 3.13 3.21 -6.70
C ASN A 20 1.74 2.87 -7.25
N ILE A 21 1.02 3.88 -7.73
CA ILE A 21 -0.29 3.69 -8.37
C ILE A 21 -0.07 3.44 -9.85
N TYR A 22 -0.90 2.65 -10.52
CA TYR A 22 -0.84 2.33 -11.96
C TYR A 22 -2.22 2.45 -12.63
N GLY A 23 -2.22 2.51 -13.97
CA GLY A 23 -3.44 2.60 -14.77
C GLY A 23 -4.17 3.93 -14.63
N LYS A 24 -5.46 3.91 -14.95
CA LYS A 24 -6.37 5.06 -14.83
C LYS A 24 -6.63 5.45 -13.38
N LEU A 25 -6.32 4.60 -12.41
CA LEU A 25 -6.38 4.92 -10.98
C LEU A 25 -5.55 6.17 -10.63
N ARG A 26 -4.39 6.35 -11.29
CA ARG A 26 -3.52 7.54 -11.13
C ARG A 26 -4.25 8.87 -11.38
N LYS A 27 -5.23 8.88 -12.29
CA LYS A 27 -5.93 10.10 -12.72
C LYS A 27 -7.08 10.48 -11.79
N ARG A 28 -7.52 9.54 -10.94
CA ARG A 28 -8.67 9.70 -10.04
C ARG A 28 -8.26 10.22 -8.67
N LEU A 29 -7.01 10.01 -8.28
CA LEU A 29 -6.49 10.50 -7.02
C LEU A 29 -6.18 11.99 -7.14
N PRO A 30 -6.57 12.80 -6.14
CA PRO A 30 -6.19 14.21 -6.14
C PRO A 30 -4.66 14.26 -6.26
N LEU A 31 -4.17 14.98 -7.26
CA LEU A 31 -2.76 15.34 -7.39
C LEU A 31 -2.41 16.29 -6.23
N THR A 32 -2.35 15.76 -5.01
CA THR A 32 -1.66 16.44 -3.92
C THR A 32 -0.19 16.49 -4.33
N ARG A 33 0.54 17.52 -3.88
CA ARG A 33 1.95 17.74 -4.26
C ARG A 33 2.86 16.53 -3.98
N GLU A 34 2.40 15.56 -3.19
CA GLU A 34 3.07 14.31 -2.81
C GLU A 34 2.86 13.17 -3.82
N VAL A 35 1.81 13.23 -4.65
CA VAL A 35 1.69 12.37 -5.83
C VAL A 35 2.60 12.97 -6.90
N GLY A 36 3.86 12.54 -6.94
CA GLY A 36 4.76 12.93 -8.03
C GLY A 36 4.10 12.64 -9.39
N THR A 37 4.51 13.35 -10.45
CA THR A 37 3.97 13.20 -11.83
C THR A 37 4.03 11.76 -12.40
N ARG A 38 4.63 10.82 -11.66
CA ARG A 38 4.80 9.40 -11.99
C ARG A 38 3.77 8.47 -11.33
N GLY A 39 2.87 8.99 -10.49
CA GLY A 39 1.90 8.19 -9.74
C GLY A 39 2.52 7.50 -8.53
N VAL A 40 3.46 8.17 -7.85
CA VAL A 40 4.13 7.68 -6.65
C VAL A 40 3.73 8.59 -5.50
N ILE A 41 3.30 8.01 -4.38
CA ILE A 41 3.05 8.68 -3.10
C ILE A 41 4.10 8.18 -2.11
N GLU A 42 4.87 9.09 -1.53
CA GLU A 42 5.70 8.80 -0.37
C GLU A 42 4.96 9.30 0.86
N MET A 43 4.82 8.46 1.90
CA MET A 43 4.09 8.86 3.10
C MET A 43 4.62 8.22 4.37
N GLU A 44 4.35 8.91 5.47
CA GLU A 44 4.60 8.44 6.83
C GLU A 44 3.34 7.81 7.43
N VAL A 45 3.50 6.61 7.97
CA VAL A 45 2.45 5.81 8.61
C VAL A 45 2.89 5.39 10.02
N PRO A 46 2.00 5.30 11.01
CA PRO A 46 2.32 4.61 12.26
C PRO A 46 2.75 3.18 11.99
N VAL A 47 3.81 2.72 12.65
CA VAL A 47 4.23 1.31 12.60
C VAL A 47 3.06 0.44 13.05
N GLY A 48 2.75 -0.59 12.27
CA GLY A 48 1.60 -1.45 12.51
C GLY A 48 0.29 -0.98 11.88
N GLU A 49 0.26 0.18 11.20
CA GLU A 49 -0.90 0.58 10.40
C GLU A 49 -1.12 -0.44 9.27
N THR A 50 -2.37 -0.85 9.05
CA THR A 50 -2.70 -1.83 8.00
C THR A 50 -2.77 -1.16 6.63
N LEU A 51 -2.52 -1.94 5.57
CA LEU A 51 -2.68 -1.45 4.20
C LEU A 51 -4.12 -0.97 3.93
N GLU A 52 -5.13 -1.61 4.52
CA GLU A 52 -6.52 -1.14 4.42
C GLU A 52 -6.69 0.31 4.90
N ASN A 53 -6.16 0.64 6.08
CA ASN A 53 -6.23 2.00 6.63
C ASN A 53 -5.48 3.00 5.75
N VAL A 54 -4.31 2.61 5.24
CA VAL A 54 -3.52 3.43 4.32
C VAL A 54 -4.30 3.74 3.04
N LEU A 55 -4.94 2.74 2.42
CA LEU A 55 -5.77 2.93 1.23
C LEU A 55 -6.95 3.87 1.50
N GLN A 56 -7.60 3.73 2.65
CA GLN A 56 -8.68 4.63 3.06
C GLN A 56 -8.20 6.08 3.19
N ARG A 57 -7.03 6.32 3.78
CA ARG A 57 -6.43 7.66 3.92
C ARG A 57 -6.15 8.33 2.58
N ILE A 58 -5.70 7.56 1.59
CA ILE A 58 -5.44 8.09 0.24
C ILE A 58 -6.70 8.08 -0.66
N GLY A 59 -7.85 7.61 -0.16
CA GLY A 59 -9.11 7.62 -0.90
C GLY A 59 -9.18 6.57 -2.03
N VAL A 60 -8.44 5.46 -1.91
CA VAL A 60 -8.51 4.34 -2.85
C VAL A 60 -9.43 3.25 -2.30
N SER A 61 -10.47 2.89 -3.04
CA SER A 61 -11.31 1.74 -2.72
C SER A 61 -10.68 0.43 -3.22
N LYS A 62 -10.86 -0.66 -2.47
CA LYS A 62 -10.53 -2.04 -2.90
C LYS A 62 -11.26 -2.41 -4.20
N ASP A 63 -12.45 -1.85 -4.42
CA ASP A 63 -13.24 -2.11 -5.63
C ASP A 63 -12.59 -1.53 -6.90
N ASP A 64 -11.81 -0.46 -6.76
CA ASP A 64 -11.09 0.18 -7.86
C ASP A 64 -9.78 -0.54 -8.22
N LEU A 65 -9.37 -1.48 -7.38
CA LEU A 65 -8.11 -2.22 -7.52
C LEU A 65 -8.34 -3.57 -8.17
N TYR A 66 -7.38 -3.98 -9.00
CA TYR A 66 -7.32 -5.29 -9.62
C TYR A 66 -6.22 -6.16 -9.02
N THR A 67 -5.05 -5.59 -8.76
CA THR A 67 -3.90 -6.31 -8.21
C THR A 67 -3.08 -5.40 -7.31
N ILE A 68 -2.56 -5.97 -6.24
CA ILE A 68 -1.66 -5.31 -5.31
C ILE A 68 -0.39 -6.16 -5.17
N PHE A 69 0.76 -5.50 -5.28
CA PHE A 69 2.04 -6.07 -4.86
C PHE A 69 2.57 -5.33 -3.63
N LEU A 70 3.25 -6.07 -2.76
CA LEU A 70 4.02 -5.54 -1.63
C LEU A 70 5.45 -6.05 -1.76
N ASN A 71 6.43 -5.14 -1.80
CA ASN A 71 7.85 -5.45 -1.94
C ASN A 71 8.15 -6.41 -3.12
N ASN A 72 7.52 -6.14 -4.27
CA ASN A 72 7.58 -6.92 -5.51
C ASN A 72 6.98 -8.34 -5.44
N GLN A 73 6.30 -8.68 -4.34
CA GLN A 73 5.57 -9.94 -4.18
C GLN A 73 4.07 -9.71 -4.32
N LEU A 74 3.36 -10.65 -4.96
CA LEU A 74 1.92 -10.59 -5.14
C LEU A 74 1.23 -10.69 -3.78
N LEU A 75 0.56 -9.61 -3.37
CA LEU A 75 -0.23 -9.61 -2.14
C LEU A 75 -1.64 -10.12 -2.41
N THR A 76 -2.34 -9.50 -3.36
CA THR A 76 -3.70 -9.91 -3.72
C THR A 76 -4.07 -9.52 -5.15
N THR A 77 -5.00 -10.26 -5.76
CA THR A 77 -5.47 -10.00 -7.12
C THR A 77 -6.87 -10.56 -7.38
N LYS A 78 -7.58 -9.91 -8.31
CA LYS A 78 -8.83 -10.37 -8.91
C LYS A 78 -8.61 -11.31 -10.11
N ASN A 79 -7.36 -11.58 -10.49
CA ASN A 79 -7.03 -12.53 -11.55
C ASN A 79 -7.16 -13.96 -11.05
N ALA A 80 -8.25 -14.65 -11.41
CA ALA A 80 -8.49 -16.04 -11.02
C ALA A 80 -7.38 -17.04 -11.43
N MET A 81 -6.50 -16.68 -12.37
CA MET A 81 -5.38 -17.54 -12.79
C MET A 81 -4.10 -17.30 -12.00
N ALA A 82 -4.07 -16.34 -11.06
CA ALA A 82 -2.83 -15.91 -10.41
C ALA A 82 -2.05 -17.02 -9.69
N GLU A 83 -2.76 -17.98 -9.08
CA GLU A 83 -2.17 -19.16 -8.46
C GLU A 83 -1.38 -20.03 -9.44
N HIS A 84 -1.73 -19.99 -10.73
CA HIS A 84 -1.08 -20.76 -11.79
C HIS A 84 0.01 -19.98 -12.54
N LEU A 85 0.14 -18.68 -12.30
CA LEU A 85 1.06 -17.81 -13.03
C LEU A 85 2.46 -17.74 -12.39
N GLY A 86 2.67 -18.42 -11.26
CA GLY A 86 4.00 -18.56 -10.64
C GLY A 86 4.57 -17.27 -10.03
N TYR A 87 3.72 -16.28 -9.74
CA TYR A 87 4.16 -15.09 -9.00
C TYR A 87 4.71 -15.47 -7.63
N GLN A 88 5.78 -14.80 -7.19
CA GLN A 88 6.16 -14.84 -5.79
C GLN A 88 5.05 -14.22 -4.96
N GLN A 89 4.38 -15.02 -4.12
CA GLN A 89 3.27 -14.55 -3.31
C GLN A 89 3.77 -14.07 -1.95
N TYR A 90 3.18 -12.99 -1.44
CA TYR A 90 3.41 -12.48 -0.09
C TYR A 90 2.59 -13.28 0.95
N CYS A 91 1.36 -13.65 0.58
CA CYS A 91 0.45 -14.48 1.39
C CYS A 91 0.18 -15.82 0.71
N GLU A 92 -0.23 -16.84 1.47
CA GLU A 92 -0.62 -18.14 0.91
C GLU A 92 -1.88 -18.07 0.00
N ASN A 93 -2.76 -17.10 0.24
CA ASN A 93 -3.98 -16.88 -0.53
C ASN A 93 -3.97 -15.49 -1.17
N CYS A 94 -3.59 -15.43 -2.46
CA CYS A 94 -3.58 -14.20 -3.25
C CYS A 94 -4.97 -13.69 -3.68
N HIS A 95 -6.05 -14.30 -3.22
CA HIS A 95 -7.43 -13.83 -3.43
C HIS A 95 -8.04 -13.23 -2.15
N ASN A 96 -7.29 -13.19 -1.04
CA ASN A 96 -7.75 -12.50 0.17
C ASN A 96 -7.63 -10.97 0.00
N TRP A 97 -8.75 -10.26 0.18
CA TRP A 97 -8.85 -8.80 0.10
C TRP A 97 -9.09 -8.11 1.46
N GLU A 98 -8.83 -8.79 2.56
CA GLU A 98 -8.89 -8.21 3.91
C GLU A 98 -7.83 -7.11 4.10
N LEU A 99 -6.66 -7.25 3.48
CA LEU A 99 -5.56 -6.26 3.52
C LEU A 99 -5.09 -5.88 4.93
N CYS A 100 -5.18 -6.83 5.88
CA CYS A 100 -4.73 -6.65 7.27
C CYS A 100 -3.20 -6.67 7.43
N VAL A 101 -2.42 -6.77 6.35
CA VAL A 101 -0.97 -6.67 6.39
C VAL A 101 -0.55 -5.31 6.94
N THR A 102 0.35 -5.32 7.91
CA THR A 102 0.88 -4.12 8.55
C THR A 102 2.04 -3.55 7.75
N MET A 103 2.09 -2.22 7.63
CA MET A 103 3.15 -1.51 6.95
C MET A 103 4.38 -1.32 7.85
N ASN A 104 5.55 -1.59 7.29
CA ASN A 104 6.85 -1.43 7.90
C ASN A 104 7.66 -0.36 7.19
N ASP A 105 8.71 0.13 7.85
CA ASP A 105 9.60 1.13 7.26
C ASP A 105 10.27 0.57 6.00
N GLY A 106 10.23 1.34 4.91
CA GLY A 106 10.77 0.99 3.60
C GLY A 106 9.83 0.16 2.71
N ASP A 107 8.63 -0.19 3.16
CA ASP A 107 7.69 -0.96 2.34
C ASP A 107 7.30 -0.20 1.07
N VAL A 108 7.24 -0.95 -0.04
CA VAL A 108 6.81 -0.46 -1.35
C VAL A 108 5.57 -1.22 -1.80
N VAL A 109 4.47 -0.49 -1.94
CA VAL A 109 3.17 -1.01 -2.39
C VAL A 109 2.95 -0.61 -3.85
N ALA A 110 2.57 -1.55 -4.71
CA ALA A 110 2.14 -1.26 -6.07
C ALA A 110 0.66 -1.56 -6.26
N LEU A 111 -0.11 -0.56 -6.68
CA LEU A 111 -1.56 -0.58 -6.84
C LEU A 111 -1.94 -0.53 -8.32
N PHE A 112 -2.56 -1.59 -8.83
CA PHE A 112 -3.04 -1.67 -10.21
C PHE A 112 -4.55 -1.51 -10.23
N GLY A 113 -5.03 -0.50 -10.97
CA GLY A 113 -6.46 -0.29 -11.18
C GLY A 113 -7.12 -1.37 -12.04
N LEU A 114 -8.45 -1.42 -12.05
CA LEU A 114 -9.26 -2.33 -12.87
C LEU A 114 -8.92 -2.33 -14.37
N ASP A 115 -8.40 -1.21 -14.88
CA ASP A 115 -8.01 -1.08 -16.29
C ASP A 115 -6.67 -1.75 -16.63
N MET A 116 -5.94 -2.23 -15.62
CA MET A 116 -4.68 -2.96 -15.77
C MET A 116 -4.80 -4.35 -15.12
N ALA A 117 -5.53 -5.23 -15.80
CA ALA A 117 -5.81 -6.59 -15.33
C ALA A 117 -4.58 -7.53 -15.31
N THR A 118 -3.48 -7.15 -15.94
CA THR A 118 -2.28 -7.98 -16.02
C THR A 118 -1.07 -7.10 -16.25
N LEU A 119 -0.07 -7.19 -15.37
CA LEU A 119 1.31 -6.97 -15.77
C LEU A 119 1.83 -8.31 -16.28
N VAL A 120 2.22 -8.34 -17.55
CA VAL A 120 3.22 -9.31 -18.00
C VAL A 120 4.51 -8.87 -17.30
N ILE A 121 5.03 -9.67 -16.38
CA ILE A 121 6.42 -9.53 -15.91
C ILE A 121 7.34 -10.08 -16.99
#